data_AF-A0A2V5ZF28-F1
#
_entry.id   AF-A0A2V5ZF28-F1
#
_cell.length_a   1.000
_cell.length_b   1.000
_cell.length_c   1.000
_cell.angle_alpha   90.00
_cell.angle_beta   90.00
_cell.angle_gamma   90.00
#
_symmetry.space_group_name_H-M   'P 1'
#
loop_
_entity.id
_entity.type
_entity.pdbx_description
1 polymer ?
#
loop_
_entity_poly.entity_id
_entity_poly.type
_entity_poly.pdbx_seq_one_letter_code
_entity_poly.pdbx_strand_id
1 'polypeptide(L)'
;SLYRNDGNGKFTDVSESSGVQIKNPATGRPVAKSLAVAPVDADNDGWIDLIVANDTVQNFFFNNQHNGTFKEIGARSGVAFDAYGLARGAMGIDSARFRNDDALGIAIGNFANEMNALYVSQRDALLFADEAITEGMGPASRLLLKFGLFFFDYDLDGRLDVLTTNGHLEEEINKVQQSQQYRQPAQLFWNRGAARGVSFVPVPPTKAGGDLFRPIVGRGSAFADIDGDGDLDVVMTQINGPPLLLRNDQRLGNNWLRLKLLGTSSNRDAIGAWIKVRAGNHTFSRQVMPTRSYLSQSELPVTIGLGKLTKVDSIEIVWPRGGTQKHNVPKLNTTMTLVESSKPTL
;
A
#
# COMPACT_ATOMS: atom_id res chain seq x y z
N SER A 1 5.52 -19.03 5.16
CA SER A 1 6.94 -19.40 5.38
C SER A 1 7.83 -18.22 5.04
N LEU A 2 9.05 -18.19 5.59
CA LEU A 2 10.11 -17.24 5.26
C LEU A 2 11.37 -18.01 4.89
N TYR A 3 11.94 -17.71 3.73
CA TYR A 3 13.12 -18.36 3.21
C TYR A 3 14.27 -17.37 3.11
N ARG A 4 15.40 -17.69 3.74
CA ARG A 4 16.64 -16.93 3.59
C ARG A 4 17.34 -17.38 2.32
N ASN A 5 17.67 -16.43 1.44
CA ASN A 5 18.55 -16.67 0.30
C ASN A 5 19.99 -16.84 0.81
N ASP A 6 20.60 -17.99 0.58
CA ASP A 6 21.96 -18.30 1.03
C ASP A 6 23.05 -17.84 0.03
N GLY A 7 22.67 -17.14 -1.04
CA GLY A 7 23.59 -16.50 -1.99
C GLY A 7 24.20 -17.45 -3.04
N ASN A 8 23.84 -18.73 -3.01
CA ASN A 8 24.37 -19.78 -3.87
C ASN A 8 23.26 -20.53 -4.66
N GLY A 9 22.12 -19.86 -4.86
CA GLY A 9 20.93 -20.45 -5.47
C GLY A 9 20.14 -21.40 -4.55
N LYS A 10 20.51 -21.51 -3.27
CA LYS A 10 19.75 -22.24 -2.26
C LYS A 10 19.00 -21.30 -1.33
N PHE A 11 17.91 -21.83 -0.79
CA PHE A 11 17.07 -21.17 0.19
C PHE A 11 16.91 -22.06 1.40
N THR A 12 17.17 -21.50 2.58
CA THR A 12 16.92 -22.17 3.87
C THR A 12 15.59 -21.68 4.43
N ASP A 13 14.69 -22.61 4.77
CA ASP A 13 13.47 -22.27 5.51
C ASP A 13 13.87 -21.83 6.93
N VAL A 14 13.61 -20.56 7.24
CA VAL A 14 13.90 -19.96 8.56
C VAL A 14 12.62 -19.61 9.30
N SER A 15 11.44 -20.05 8.84
CA SER A 15 10.13 -19.62 9.35
C SER A 15 9.99 -19.78 10.87
N GLU A 16 10.44 -20.91 11.41
CA GLU A 16 10.39 -21.19 12.84
C GLU A 16 11.47 -20.43 13.60
N SER A 17 12.73 -20.51 13.13
CA SER A 17 13.87 -19.85 13.79
C SER A 17 13.78 -18.32 13.79
N SER A 18 13.10 -17.72 12.81
CA SER A 18 12.91 -16.27 12.72
C SER A 18 11.68 -15.79 13.49
N GLY A 19 10.87 -16.68 14.06
CA GLY A 19 9.69 -16.31 14.85
C GLY A 19 8.43 -15.95 14.06
N VAL A 20 8.43 -16.09 12.72
CA VAL A 20 7.25 -15.76 11.90
C VAL A 20 6.20 -16.88 11.84
N GLN A 21 6.57 -18.10 12.23
CA GLN A 21 5.64 -19.23 12.26
C GLN A 21 4.87 -19.28 13.59
N ILE A 22 3.75 -18.57 13.65
CA ILE A 22 2.84 -18.62 14.80
C ILE A 22 2.05 -19.93 14.77
N LYS A 23 2.14 -20.69 15.86
CA LYS A 23 1.48 -21.99 16.05
C LYS A 23 0.44 -21.90 17.17
N ASN A 24 -0.67 -22.61 17.01
CA ASN A 24 -1.65 -22.78 18.07
C ASN A 24 -1.04 -23.62 19.20
N PRO A 25 -1.00 -23.16 20.46
CA PRO A 25 -0.36 -23.90 21.55
C PRO A 25 -0.96 -25.28 21.83
N ALA A 26 -2.27 -25.46 21.59
CA ALA A 26 -2.96 -26.71 21.85
C ALA A 26 -2.77 -27.75 20.74
N THR A 27 -2.62 -27.32 19.48
CA THR A 27 -2.52 -28.24 18.33
C THR A 27 -1.13 -28.32 17.71
N GLY A 28 -0.24 -27.36 18.03
CA GLY A 28 1.08 -27.22 17.42
C GLY A 28 1.05 -26.83 15.94
N ARG A 29 -0.13 -26.57 15.36
CA ARG A 29 -0.29 -26.25 13.93
C ARG A 29 -0.21 -24.75 13.67
N PRO A 30 0.32 -24.32 12.51
CA PRO A 30 0.29 -22.91 12.11
C PRO A 30 -1.13 -22.35 12.14
N VAL A 31 -1.29 -21.12 12.64
CA VAL A 31 -2.59 -20.42 12.71
C VAL A 31 -2.81 -19.46 11.55
N ALA A 32 -1.75 -19.09 10.84
CA ALA A 32 -1.79 -18.10 9.77
C ALA A 32 -2.66 -18.56 8.58
N LYS A 33 -3.45 -17.64 8.03
CA LYS A 33 -4.16 -17.80 6.74
C LYS A 33 -3.79 -16.64 5.82
N SER A 34 -2.49 -16.49 5.60
CA SER A 34 -1.91 -15.28 5.02
C SER A 34 -2.23 -15.16 3.53
N LEU A 35 -2.79 -14.01 3.14
CA LEU A 35 -3.14 -13.71 1.75
C LEU A 35 -2.34 -12.55 1.16
N ALA A 36 -1.81 -11.65 2.00
CA ALA A 36 -0.89 -10.60 1.56
C ALA A 36 0.06 -10.18 2.70
N VAL A 37 1.17 -9.52 2.32
CA VAL A 37 2.18 -9.00 3.23
C VAL A 37 2.60 -7.60 2.79
N ALA A 38 2.71 -6.68 3.75
CA ALA A 38 3.30 -5.35 3.56
C ALA A 38 4.61 -5.27 4.36
N PRO A 39 5.77 -5.28 3.67
CA PRO A 39 7.04 -4.92 4.29
C PRO A 39 7.12 -3.41 4.47
N VAL A 40 7.34 -2.93 5.70
CA VAL A 40 7.44 -1.50 6.00
C VAL A 40 8.29 -1.29 7.25
N ASP A 41 9.03 -0.20 7.31
CA ASP A 41 9.72 0.26 8.52
C ASP A 41 8.70 1.09 9.31
N ALA A 42 8.04 0.46 10.29
CA ALA A 42 6.86 1.03 10.94
C ALA A 42 7.23 2.02 12.06
N ASP A 43 8.32 1.78 12.77
CA ASP A 43 8.82 2.62 13.86
C ASP A 43 9.98 3.56 13.46
N ASN A 44 10.42 3.51 12.20
CA ASN A 44 11.48 4.34 11.63
C ASN A 44 12.86 4.04 12.23
N ASP A 45 13.09 2.79 12.66
CA ASP A 45 14.39 2.35 13.17
C ASP A 45 15.35 1.89 12.07
N GLY A 46 14.91 1.90 10.82
CA GLY A 46 15.66 1.49 9.63
C GLY A 46 15.57 0.00 9.32
N TRP A 47 14.84 -0.78 10.10
CA TRP A 47 14.62 -2.20 9.88
C TRP A 47 13.19 -2.48 9.39
N ILE A 48 13.09 -3.28 8.33
CA ILE A 48 11.79 -3.62 7.76
C ILE A 48 11.07 -4.60 8.68
N ASP A 49 9.88 -4.21 9.13
CA ASP A 49 8.88 -5.05 9.76
C ASP A 49 7.96 -5.68 8.71
N LEU A 50 7.10 -6.62 9.13
CA LEU A 50 6.11 -7.25 8.26
C LEU A 50 4.72 -7.17 8.86
N ILE A 51 3.76 -6.63 8.12
CA ILE A 51 2.34 -6.73 8.44
C ILE A 51 1.70 -7.71 7.48
N VAL A 52 0.92 -8.66 8.01
CA VAL A 52 0.36 -9.77 7.26
C VAL A 52 -1.16 -9.75 7.39
N ALA A 53 -1.82 -9.65 6.23
CA ALA A 53 -3.26 -9.77 6.13
C ALA A 53 -3.63 -11.26 6.14
N ASN A 54 -4.46 -11.67 7.09
CA ASN A 54 -4.92 -13.05 7.22
C ASN A 54 -6.43 -13.17 7.01
N ASP A 55 -6.85 -14.22 6.33
CA ASP A 55 -8.26 -14.51 6.12
C ASP A 55 -8.89 -15.20 7.34
N THR A 56 -9.96 -14.64 7.90
CA THR A 56 -10.78 -15.21 9.02
C THR A 56 -10.04 -15.48 10.33
N VAL A 57 -8.79 -15.06 10.44
CA VAL A 57 -7.98 -15.10 11.67
C VAL A 57 -7.28 -13.76 11.83
N GLN A 58 -6.72 -13.52 13.02
CA GLN A 58 -6.10 -12.24 13.32
C GLN A 58 -4.99 -11.89 12.32
N ASN A 59 -4.92 -10.62 11.91
CA ASN A 59 -3.75 -10.13 11.18
C ASN A 59 -2.52 -10.21 12.08
N PHE A 60 -1.33 -10.34 11.49
CA PHE A 60 -0.09 -10.30 12.24
C PHE A 60 0.70 -9.03 11.96
N PHE A 61 1.41 -8.57 12.98
CA PHE A 61 2.45 -7.57 12.84
C PHE A 61 3.72 -8.11 13.47
N PHE A 62 4.70 -8.38 12.64
CA PHE A 62 6.01 -8.91 13.01
C PHE A 62 7.01 -7.76 13.08
N ASN A 63 7.29 -7.30 14.30
CA ASN A 63 8.31 -6.28 14.53
C ASN A 63 9.71 -6.90 14.50
N ASN A 64 10.61 -6.30 13.72
CA ASN A 64 11.96 -6.77 13.50
C ASN A 64 12.82 -6.56 14.75
N GLN A 65 13.52 -7.60 15.22
CA GLN A 65 14.33 -7.54 16.45
C GLN A 65 15.82 -7.29 16.17
N HIS A 66 16.17 -6.86 14.95
CA HIS A 66 17.53 -6.48 14.50
C HIS A 66 18.57 -7.60 14.59
N ASN A 67 18.12 -8.83 14.74
CA ASN A 67 18.97 -10.01 14.93
C ASN A 67 18.55 -11.19 14.02
N GLY A 68 17.76 -10.89 12.97
CA GLY A 68 17.22 -11.90 12.06
C GLY A 68 15.95 -12.60 12.58
N THR A 69 15.41 -12.17 13.71
CA THR A 69 14.14 -12.66 14.26
C THR A 69 13.09 -11.56 14.28
N PHE A 70 11.83 -11.98 14.36
CA PHE A 70 10.67 -11.12 14.47
C PHE A 70 9.85 -11.48 15.70
N LYS A 71 9.20 -10.47 16.27
CA LYS A 71 8.23 -10.63 17.35
C LYS A 71 6.85 -10.27 16.84
N GLU A 72 5.90 -11.20 16.98
CA GLU A 72 4.50 -10.92 16.67
C GLU A 72 3.90 -10.02 17.78
N ILE A 73 3.34 -8.89 17.37
CA ILE A 73 2.80 -7.85 18.25
C ILE A 73 1.41 -7.35 17.81
N GLY A 74 0.76 -7.98 16.83
CA GLY A 74 -0.43 -7.48 16.14
C GLY A 74 -1.59 -7.14 17.08
N ALA A 75 -1.82 -7.96 18.12
CA ALA A 75 -2.89 -7.69 19.08
C ALA A 75 -2.56 -6.49 19.98
N ARG A 76 -1.29 -6.30 20.33
CA ARG A 76 -0.82 -5.17 21.14
C ARG A 76 -0.76 -3.89 20.33
N SER A 77 -0.41 -3.98 19.05
CA SER A 77 -0.34 -2.85 18.13
C SER A 77 -1.70 -2.37 17.63
N GLY A 78 -2.76 -3.15 17.82
CA GLY A 78 -4.12 -2.79 17.40
C GLY A 78 -4.48 -3.16 15.96
N VAL A 79 -3.62 -3.90 15.23
CA VAL A 79 -3.89 -4.27 13.83
C VAL A 79 -4.51 -5.66 13.64
N ALA A 80 -4.52 -6.49 14.69
CA ALA A 80 -4.93 -7.89 14.57
C ALA A 80 -6.42 -8.09 14.30
N PHE A 81 -7.26 -7.19 14.81
CA PHE A 81 -8.71 -7.31 14.82
C PHE A 81 -9.38 -5.99 14.41
N ASP A 82 -10.70 -6.04 14.23
CA ASP A 82 -11.50 -4.84 14.12
C ASP A 82 -11.81 -4.19 15.48
N ALA A 83 -12.53 -3.06 15.45
CA ALA A 83 -12.94 -2.32 16.64
C ALA A 83 -13.85 -3.11 17.61
N TYR A 84 -14.41 -4.25 17.19
CA TYR A 84 -15.21 -5.14 18.02
C TYR A 84 -14.43 -6.39 18.48
N GLY A 85 -13.14 -6.48 18.16
CA GLY A 85 -12.29 -7.62 18.51
C GLY A 85 -12.49 -8.84 17.61
N LEU A 86 -13.10 -8.67 16.43
CA LEU A 86 -13.36 -9.74 15.47
C LEU A 86 -12.27 -9.79 14.39
N ALA A 87 -11.91 -11.00 13.99
CA ALA A 87 -11.09 -11.22 12.80
C ALA A 87 -11.93 -10.96 11.54
N ARG A 88 -11.29 -10.42 10.50
CA ARG A 88 -11.90 -10.15 9.20
C ARG A 88 -11.39 -11.17 8.17
N GLY A 89 -12.08 -11.32 7.05
CA GLY A 89 -11.53 -11.99 5.88
C GLY A 89 -10.61 -11.03 5.14
N ALA A 90 -9.33 -10.95 5.54
CA ALA A 90 -8.39 -9.95 5.06
C ALA A 90 -7.58 -10.43 3.84
N MET A 91 -7.50 -9.60 2.79
CA MET A 91 -6.85 -9.91 1.51
C MET A 91 -5.74 -8.90 1.18
N GLY A 92 -5.95 -8.00 0.22
CA GLY A 92 -4.92 -7.06 -0.24
C GLY A 92 -4.55 -6.05 0.84
N ILE A 93 -3.28 -5.65 0.84
CA ILE A 93 -2.70 -4.73 1.81
C ILE A 93 -1.79 -3.72 1.11
N ASP A 94 -1.79 -2.50 1.62
CA ASP A 94 -0.78 -1.50 1.28
C ASP A 94 -0.54 -0.56 2.47
N SER A 95 0.62 0.09 2.50
CA SER A 95 1.00 1.03 3.54
C SER A 95 1.58 2.32 2.96
N ALA A 96 1.17 3.46 3.52
CA ALA A 96 1.66 4.76 3.08
C ALA A 96 1.44 5.88 4.13
N ARG A 97 2.23 6.95 4.02
CA ARG A 97 1.99 8.24 4.71
C ARG A 97 0.96 9.07 3.93
N PHE A 98 -0.28 8.61 3.89
CA PHE A 98 -1.33 9.16 3.01
C PHE A 98 -1.78 10.58 3.37
N ARG A 99 -1.56 11.00 4.63
CA ARG A 99 -1.84 12.37 5.10
C ARG A 99 -0.73 13.37 4.77
N ASN A 100 0.37 12.92 4.16
CA ASN A 100 1.59 13.70 4.00
C ASN A 100 2.16 14.24 5.33
N ASP A 101 1.90 13.53 6.43
CA ASP A 101 2.58 13.68 7.72
C ASP A 101 3.47 12.44 7.97
N ASP A 102 3.97 12.28 9.19
CA ASP A 102 4.81 11.14 9.55
C ASP A 102 4.00 9.90 10.01
N ALA A 103 2.66 9.99 10.06
CA ALA A 103 1.83 8.86 10.45
C ALA A 103 1.71 7.84 9.31
N LEU A 104 1.98 6.58 9.64
CA LEU A 104 1.84 5.46 8.72
C LEU A 104 0.39 4.96 8.72
N GLY A 105 -0.23 4.92 7.55
CA GLY A 105 -1.49 4.21 7.33
C GLY A 105 -1.26 2.84 6.73
N ILE A 106 -2.00 1.84 7.18
CA ILE A 106 -2.06 0.49 6.64
C ILE A 106 -3.50 0.22 6.22
N ALA A 107 -3.74 0.09 4.93
CA ALA A 107 -5.06 -0.20 4.40
C ALA A 107 -5.17 -1.68 4.04
N ILE A 108 -6.29 -2.31 4.42
CA ILE A 108 -6.55 -3.72 4.13
C ILE A 108 -7.93 -3.88 3.52
N GLY A 109 -8.00 -4.56 2.37
CA GLY A 109 -9.23 -4.99 1.74
C GLY A 109 -9.78 -6.24 2.43
N ASN A 110 -11.07 -6.21 2.79
CA ASN A 110 -11.71 -7.29 3.53
C ASN A 110 -12.86 -7.96 2.76
N PHE A 111 -13.47 -8.99 3.34
CA PHE A 111 -14.55 -9.76 2.75
C PHE A 111 -15.83 -8.92 2.53
N ALA A 112 -16.80 -9.48 1.81
CA ALA A 112 -18.12 -8.86 1.64
C ALA A 112 -18.79 -8.62 3.00
N ASN A 113 -19.47 -7.49 3.14
CA ASN A 113 -20.09 -6.98 4.38
C ASN A 113 -19.12 -6.55 5.49
N GLU A 114 -17.81 -6.63 5.27
CA GLU A 114 -16.76 -6.09 6.14
C GLU A 114 -16.21 -4.80 5.53
N MET A 115 -15.98 -3.76 6.32
CA MET A 115 -15.36 -2.52 5.83
C MET A 115 -13.90 -2.77 5.46
N ASN A 116 -13.32 -1.97 4.57
CA ASN A 116 -11.86 -1.83 4.53
C ASN A 116 -11.36 -1.43 5.93
N ALA A 117 -10.20 -1.95 6.32
CA ALA A 117 -9.47 -1.44 7.47
C ALA A 117 -8.56 -0.29 7.04
N LEU A 118 -8.36 0.70 7.91
CA LEU A 118 -7.33 1.72 7.74
C LEU A 118 -6.69 1.95 9.11
N TYR A 119 -5.67 1.14 9.42
CA TYR A 119 -4.93 1.27 10.66
C TYR A 119 -3.93 2.41 10.54
N VAL A 120 -4.06 3.45 11.37
CA VAL A 120 -3.16 4.60 11.34
C VAL A 120 -2.32 4.65 12.61
N SER A 121 -1.01 4.83 12.46
CA SER A 121 -0.07 4.90 13.58
C SER A 121 -0.39 6.08 14.48
N GLN A 122 -0.27 5.86 15.78
CA GLN A 122 -0.55 6.85 16.81
C GLN A 122 0.76 7.51 17.27
N ARG A 123 0.75 8.16 18.44
CA ARG A 123 1.95 8.81 19.01
C ARG A 123 3.12 7.82 19.20
N ASP A 124 2.80 6.60 19.60
CA ASP A 124 3.72 5.47 19.52
C ASP A 124 3.55 4.85 18.13
N ALA A 125 4.63 4.81 17.35
CA ALA A 125 4.60 4.40 15.95
C ALA A 125 4.20 2.94 15.77
N LEU A 126 4.35 2.10 16.80
CA LEU A 126 3.92 0.70 16.79
C LEU A 126 2.47 0.50 17.26
N LEU A 127 1.78 1.55 17.70
CA LEU A 127 0.36 1.49 18.06
C LEU A 127 -0.50 2.09 16.96
N PHE A 128 -1.58 1.42 16.59
CA PHE A 128 -2.47 1.80 15.50
C PHE A 128 -3.92 1.84 15.96
N ALA A 129 -4.70 2.72 15.32
CA ALA A 129 -6.16 2.76 15.44
C ALA A 129 -6.80 2.50 14.07
N ASP A 130 -7.89 1.72 14.02
CA ASP A 130 -8.68 1.57 12.78
C ASP A 130 -9.52 2.84 12.56
N GLU A 131 -9.05 3.68 11.64
CA GLU A 131 -9.64 4.97 11.30
C GLU A 131 -10.45 4.92 10.01
N ALA A 132 -10.79 3.74 9.49
CA ALA A 132 -11.52 3.61 8.22
C ALA A 132 -12.85 4.39 8.21
N ILE A 133 -13.57 4.40 9.34
CA ILE A 133 -14.84 5.14 9.47
C ILE A 133 -14.59 6.65 9.55
N THR A 134 -13.67 7.08 10.41
CA THR A 134 -13.36 8.50 10.63
C THR A 134 -12.72 9.15 9.41
N GLU A 135 -12.06 8.34 8.56
CA GLU A 135 -11.48 8.78 7.30
C GLU A 135 -12.40 8.63 6.09
N GLY A 136 -13.60 8.06 6.25
CA GLY A 136 -14.66 8.05 5.23
C GLY A 136 -14.66 6.86 4.27
N MET A 137 -13.69 5.95 4.37
CA MET A 137 -13.60 4.76 3.51
C MET A 137 -14.46 3.58 4.00
N GLY A 138 -14.69 3.49 5.31
CA GLY A 138 -15.28 2.31 5.95
C GLY A 138 -16.69 1.99 5.44
N PRO A 139 -17.71 2.82 5.69
CA PRO A 139 -19.09 2.52 5.29
C PRO A 139 -19.27 2.29 3.78
N ALA A 140 -18.55 3.05 2.95
CA ALA A 140 -18.65 2.96 1.50
C ALA A 140 -18.00 1.69 0.90
N SER A 141 -17.01 1.09 1.58
CA SER A 141 -16.35 -0.15 1.15
C SER A 141 -17.03 -1.43 1.66
N ARG A 142 -18.00 -1.30 2.58
CA ARG A 142 -18.57 -2.43 3.33
C ARG A 142 -19.15 -3.54 2.46
N LEU A 143 -19.90 -3.19 1.42
CA LEU A 143 -20.71 -4.19 0.70
C LEU A 143 -19.87 -5.14 -0.15
N LEU A 144 -18.83 -4.65 -0.82
CA LEU A 144 -18.11 -5.42 -1.82
C LEU A 144 -17.07 -6.35 -1.17
N LEU A 145 -16.61 -7.36 -1.91
CA LEU A 145 -15.51 -8.25 -1.56
C LEU A 145 -14.23 -7.71 -2.23
N LYS A 146 -13.28 -7.23 -1.42
CA LYS A 146 -12.09 -6.50 -1.88
C LYS A 146 -10.88 -7.44 -1.88
N PHE A 147 -10.35 -7.78 -3.05
CA PHE A 147 -9.09 -8.51 -3.16
C PHE A 147 -7.92 -7.55 -3.28
N GLY A 148 -7.87 -6.78 -4.36
CA GLY A 148 -6.81 -5.81 -4.57
C GLY A 148 -7.07 -4.50 -3.84
N LEU A 149 -6.02 -3.90 -3.28
CA LEU A 149 -6.06 -2.58 -2.64
C LEU A 149 -4.67 -1.92 -2.72
N PHE A 150 -4.59 -0.66 -3.14
CA PHE A 150 -3.36 0.12 -3.03
C PHE A 150 -3.60 1.62 -2.88
N PHE A 151 -2.59 2.30 -2.32
CA PHE A 151 -2.47 3.75 -2.32
C PHE A 151 -1.77 4.24 -3.59
N PHE A 152 -2.28 5.31 -4.20
CA PHE A 152 -1.68 5.98 -5.36
C PHE A 152 -2.24 7.39 -5.51
N ASP A 153 -1.60 8.26 -6.30
CA ASP A 153 -2.03 9.65 -6.51
C ASP A 153 -2.61 9.75 -7.94
N TYR A 154 -3.91 9.49 -8.10
CA TYR A 154 -4.49 9.30 -9.46
C TYR A 154 -4.69 10.62 -10.19
N ASP A 155 -4.81 11.72 -9.45
CA ASP A 155 -5.08 13.04 -9.99
C ASP A 155 -3.86 13.97 -9.94
N LEU A 156 -2.74 13.50 -9.39
CA LEU A 156 -1.47 14.20 -9.23
C LEU A 156 -1.58 15.44 -8.33
N ASP A 157 -2.49 15.44 -7.36
CA ASP A 157 -2.67 16.53 -6.41
C ASP A 157 -1.72 16.49 -5.19
N GLY A 158 -0.93 15.41 -5.09
CA GLY A 158 0.07 15.18 -4.05
C GLY A 158 -0.45 14.38 -2.85
N ARG A 159 -1.75 14.06 -2.79
CA ARG A 159 -2.34 13.17 -1.78
C ARG A 159 -2.50 11.76 -2.34
N LEU A 160 -2.40 10.77 -1.46
CA LEU A 160 -2.60 9.38 -1.86
C LEU A 160 -4.07 9.02 -1.70
N ASP A 161 -4.68 8.62 -2.79
CA ASP A 161 -5.98 8.01 -2.99
C ASP A 161 -5.92 6.51 -2.79
N VAL A 162 -7.08 5.84 -2.79
CA VAL A 162 -7.16 4.38 -2.68
C VAL A 162 -8.04 3.79 -3.76
N LEU A 163 -7.52 2.77 -4.45
CA LEU A 163 -8.30 1.92 -5.35
C LEU A 163 -8.52 0.54 -4.70
N THR A 164 -9.72 -0.01 -4.83
CA THR A 164 -10.00 -1.43 -4.56
C THR A 164 -10.44 -2.17 -5.80
N THR A 165 -9.96 -3.40 -5.96
CA THR A 165 -10.29 -4.33 -7.04
C THR A 165 -11.13 -5.47 -6.47
N ASN A 166 -12.37 -5.59 -6.94
CA ASN A 166 -13.41 -6.33 -6.25
C ASN A 166 -13.97 -7.46 -7.10
N GLY A 167 -14.50 -8.48 -6.44
CA GLY A 167 -15.15 -9.62 -7.08
C GLY A 167 -15.44 -10.73 -6.11
N HIS A 168 -16.68 -11.22 -6.09
CA HIS A 168 -17.08 -12.25 -5.15
C HIS A 168 -16.43 -13.62 -5.48
N LEU A 169 -16.44 -14.54 -4.52
CA LEU A 169 -15.99 -15.92 -4.73
C LEU A 169 -17.08 -16.79 -5.35
N GLU A 170 -18.29 -16.68 -4.81
CA GLU A 170 -19.46 -17.47 -5.22
C GLU A 170 -20.22 -16.88 -6.40
N GLU A 171 -20.36 -17.65 -7.47
CA GLU A 171 -21.04 -17.25 -8.72
C GLU A 171 -22.52 -16.95 -8.53
N GLU A 172 -23.17 -17.66 -7.61
CA GLU A 172 -24.61 -17.56 -7.34
C GLU A 172 -24.91 -16.87 -6.00
N ILE A 173 -23.98 -16.04 -5.49
CA ILE A 173 -24.14 -15.38 -4.18
C ILE A 173 -25.47 -14.62 -4.06
N ASN A 174 -25.95 -14.05 -5.15
CA ASN A 174 -27.20 -13.30 -5.22
C ASN A 174 -28.45 -14.16 -4.87
N LYS A 175 -28.37 -15.49 -4.97
CA LYS A 175 -29.44 -16.41 -4.52
C LYS A 175 -29.56 -16.48 -3.00
N VAL A 176 -28.44 -16.29 -2.28
CA VAL A 176 -28.37 -16.37 -0.82
C VAL A 176 -28.38 -14.97 -0.18
N GLN A 177 -27.70 -14.01 -0.82
CA GLN A 177 -27.61 -12.61 -0.39
C GLN A 177 -27.91 -11.70 -1.58
N GLN A 178 -29.17 -11.25 -1.70
CA GLN A 178 -29.65 -10.47 -2.85
C GLN A 178 -28.87 -9.16 -3.11
N SER A 179 -28.26 -8.57 -2.07
CA SER A 179 -27.44 -7.36 -2.18
C SER A 179 -26.05 -7.60 -2.78
N GLN A 180 -25.63 -8.86 -2.92
CA GLN A 180 -24.32 -9.25 -3.43
C GLN A 180 -24.42 -9.70 -4.88
N GLN A 181 -23.34 -9.47 -5.63
CA GLN A 181 -23.19 -9.90 -7.01
C GLN A 181 -21.82 -10.56 -7.17
N TYR A 182 -21.74 -11.54 -8.07
CA TYR A 182 -20.49 -12.24 -8.36
C TYR A 182 -19.44 -11.29 -8.96
N ARG A 183 -19.81 -10.59 -10.02
CA ARG A 183 -19.01 -9.53 -10.62
C ARG A 183 -19.28 -8.23 -9.88
N GLN A 184 -18.22 -7.57 -9.42
CA GLN A 184 -18.30 -6.36 -8.61
C GLN A 184 -17.44 -5.25 -9.23
N PRO A 185 -17.88 -3.98 -9.17
CA PRO A 185 -17.09 -2.86 -9.68
C PRO A 185 -15.89 -2.61 -8.77
N ALA A 186 -14.80 -2.07 -9.33
CA ALA A 186 -13.76 -1.44 -8.51
C ALA A 186 -14.35 -0.26 -7.71
N GLN A 187 -13.66 0.17 -6.65
CA GLN A 187 -13.97 1.43 -5.98
C GLN A 187 -12.73 2.32 -5.96
N LEU A 188 -12.92 3.61 -6.25
CA LEU A 188 -11.90 4.63 -6.14
C LEU A 188 -12.31 5.61 -5.05
N PHE A 189 -11.39 5.90 -4.14
CA PHE A 189 -11.56 6.81 -3.02
C PHE A 189 -10.57 7.96 -3.17
N TRP A 190 -11.07 9.15 -3.49
CA TRP A 190 -10.24 10.35 -3.59
C TRP A 190 -9.97 10.92 -2.21
N ASN A 191 -8.71 11.16 -1.91
CA ASN A 191 -8.24 11.82 -0.71
C ASN A 191 -8.31 13.33 -0.93
N ARG A 192 -9.40 13.96 -0.50
CA ARG A 192 -9.58 15.42 -0.59
C ARG A 192 -8.84 16.20 0.51
N GLY A 193 -8.10 15.50 1.38
CA GLY A 193 -7.42 16.05 2.56
C GLY A 193 -8.34 16.30 3.76
N ALA A 194 -7.73 16.42 4.95
CA ALA A 194 -8.42 16.49 6.24
C ALA A 194 -9.10 17.84 6.54
N ALA A 195 -9.05 18.82 5.64
CA ALA A 195 -9.52 20.18 5.91
C ALA A 195 -11.04 20.29 6.10
N ARG A 196 -11.83 19.27 5.70
CA ARG A 196 -13.31 19.34 5.68
C ARG A 196 -13.97 18.01 6.05
N GLY A 197 -13.77 17.49 7.27
CA GLY A 197 -14.37 16.23 7.70
C GLY A 197 -13.57 15.03 7.23
N VAL A 198 -14.22 13.99 6.69
CA VAL A 198 -13.51 12.76 6.25
C VAL A 198 -12.56 13.01 5.06
N SER A 199 -11.38 12.38 5.05
CA SER A 199 -10.39 12.58 3.99
C SER A 199 -10.74 11.83 2.70
N PHE A 200 -11.25 10.61 2.78
CA PHE A 200 -11.58 9.79 1.61
C PHE A 200 -13.05 9.94 1.22
N VAL A 201 -13.29 10.18 -0.06
CA VAL A 201 -14.64 10.22 -0.65
C VAL A 201 -14.72 9.30 -1.88
N PRO A 202 -15.80 8.52 -2.03
CA PRO A 202 -15.99 7.69 -3.22
C PRO A 202 -16.06 8.53 -4.49
N VAL A 203 -15.28 8.14 -5.50
CA VAL A 203 -15.28 8.77 -6.83
C VAL A 203 -16.32 8.07 -7.71
N PRO A 204 -17.31 8.79 -8.26
CA PRO A 204 -18.30 8.19 -9.13
C PRO A 204 -17.76 7.97 -10.56
N PRO A 205 -18.37 7.07 -11.36
CA PRO A 205 -18.02 6.87 -12.77
C PRO A 205 -18.03 8.14 -13.63
N THR A 206 -18.85 9.13 -13.27
CA THR A 206 -18.92 10.43 -13.96
C THR A 206 -17.67 11.29 -13.80
N LYS A 207 -16.73 10.89 -12.92
CA LYS A 207 -15.47 11.61 -12.64
C LYS A 207 -14.23 10.85 -13.10
N ALA A 208 -14.22 9.52 -12.98
CA ALA A 208 -13.06 8.69 -13.34
C ALA A 208 -13.28 7.78 -14.56
N GLY A 209 -14.37 7.98 -15.31
CA GLY A 209 -14.74 7.16 -16.46
C GLY A 209 -15.44 5.86 -16.06
N GLY A 210 -16.31 5.35 -16.94
CA GLY A 210 -17.12 4.17 -16.64
C GLY A 210 -16.34 2.85 -16.63
N ASP A 211 -15.26 2.76 -17.41
CA ASP A 211 -14.53 1.52 -17.63
C ASP A 211 -13.86 0.98 -16.36
N LEU A 212 -13.38 1.88 -15.48
CA LEU A 212 -12.82 1.53 -14.17
C LEU A 212 -13.84 0.79 -13.29
N PHE A 213 -15.12 1.15 -13.40
CA PHE A 213 -16.19 0.61 -12.56
C PHE A 213 -16.97 -0.51 -13.25
N ARG A 214 -16.51 -1.01 -14.40
CA ARG A 214 -17.16 -2.16 -15.04
C ARG A 214 -17.05 -3.38 -14.11
N PRO A 215 -18.17 -4.04 -13.73
CA PRO A 215 -18.10 -5.17 -12.82
C PRO A 215 -17.27 -6.33 -13.36
N ILE A 216 -16.32 -6.79 -12.56
CA ILE A 216 -15.43 -7.94 -12.85
C ILE A 216 -15.34 -8.88 -11.66
N VAL A 217 -14.71 -10.04 -11.83
CA VAL A 217 -14.30 -10.90 -10.71
C VAL A 217 -12.85 -10.58 -10.37
N GLY A 218 -12.63 -9.36 -9.88
CA GLY A 218 -11.31 -8.78 -9.69
C GLY A 218 -10.47 -9.45 -8.62
N ARG A 219 -9.16 -9.55 -8.86
CA ARG A 219 -8.17 -10.09 -7.91
C ARG A 219 -7.00 -9.11 -7.74
N GLY A 220 -5.85 -9.42 -8.32
CA GLY A 220 -4.66 -8.59 -8.21
C GLY A 220 -4.77 -7.32 -9.03
N SER A 221 -4.16 -6.25 -8.52
CA SER A 221 -4.10 -4.95 -9.17
C SER A 221 -2.81 -4.23 -8.85
N ALA A 222 -2.31 -3.48 -9.82
CA ALA A 222 -1.08 -2.71 -9.74
C ALA A 222 -1.21 -1.43 -10.57
N PHE A 223 -0.31 -0.48 -10.33
CA PHE A 223 -0.22 0.74 -11.12
C PHE A 223 1.18 0.92 -11.72
N ALA A 224 1.23 1.66 -12.82
CA ALA A 224 2.43 2.19 -13.44
C ALA A 224 2.06 3.34 -14.38
N ASP A 225 2.93 4.32 -14.57
CA ASP A 225 2.83 5.28 -15.68
C ASP A 225 3.46 4.63 -16.93
N ILE A 226 2.61 3.99 -17.75
CA ILE A 226 3.04 3.09 -18.83
C ILE A 226 3.37 3.81 -20.13
N ASP A 227 2.83 5.01 -20.36
CA ASP A 227 3.12 5.83 -21.53
C ASP A 227 4.04 7.02 -21.24
N GLY A 228 4.41 7.22 -19.97
CA GLY A 228 5.45 8.14 -19.53
C GLY A 228 4.97 9.59 -19.42
N ASP A 229 3.66 9.83 -19.29
CA ASP A 229 3.07 11.16 -19.24
C ASP A 229 2.92 11.71 -17.80
N GLY A 230 3.17 10.85 -16.82
CA GLY A 230 3.24 11.15 -15.39
C GLY A 230 2.05 10.72 -14.56
N ASP A 231 0.88 10.55 -15.17
CA ASP A 231 -0.26 10.01 -14.46
C ASP A 231 -0.16 8.48 -14.36
N LEU A 232 -0.82 7.91 -13.34
CA LEU A 232 -0.66 6.50 -13.02
C LEU A 232 -1.81 5.70 -13.65
N ASP A 233 -1.45 4.75 -14.51
CA ASP A 233 -2.35 3.78 -15.11
C ASP A 233 -2.54 2.58 -14.20
N VAL A 234 -3.63 1.84 -14.42
CA VAL A 234 -4.00 0.71 -13.58
C VAL A 234 -4.13 -0.56 -14.41
N VAL A 235 -3.50 -1.64 -13.94
CA VAL A 235 -3.78 -2.99 -14.41
C VAL A 235 -4.56 -3.76 -13.34
N MET A 236 -5.61 -4.47 -13.75
CA MET A 236 -6.39 -5.37 -12.90
C MET A 236 -6.52 -6.75 -13.53
N THR A 237 -6.36 -7.78 -12.73
CA THR A 237 -6.63 -9.17 -13.12
C THR A 237 -8.03 -9.60 -12.69
N GLN A 238 -8.63 -10.54 -13.43
CA GLN A 238 -9.93 -11.11 -13.09
C GLN A 238 -9.95 -12.61 -13.35
N ILE A 239 -10.81 -13.32 -12.61
CA ILE A 239 -11.10 -14.73 -12.87
C ILE A 239 -11.93 -14.85 -14.15
N ASN A 240 -11.62 -15.85 -14.99
CA ASN A 240 -12.35 -16.19 -16.21
C ASN A 240 -12.56 -15.00 -17.17
N GLY A 241 -11.56 -14.13 -17.28
CA GLY A 241 -11.56 -13.00 -18.21
C GLY A 241 -10.17 -12.45 -18.44
N PRO A 242 -9.98 -11.60 -19.47
CA PRO A 242 -8.68 -10.98 -19.73
C PRO A 242 -8.32 -9.97 -18.64
N PRO A 243 -7.03 -9.70 -18.39
CA PRO A 243 -6.64 -8.55 -17.58
C PRO A 243 -7.16 -7.25 -18.22
N LEU A 244 -7.46 -6.27 -17.37
CA LEU A 244 -7.83 -4.92 -17.78
C LEU A 244 -6.62 -4.01 -17.61
N LEU A 245 -6.23 -3.32 -18.67
CA LEU A 245 -5.32 -2.20 -18.61
C LEU A 245 -6.14 -0.94 -18.82
N LEU A 246 -6.15 -0.07 -17.83
CA LEU A 246 -6.92 1.17 -17.79
C LEU A 246 -5.94 2.31 -17.77
N ARG A 247 -5.92 3.06 -18.88
CA ARG A 247 -5.10 4.24 -18.98
C ARG A 247 -5.78 5.41 -18.28
N ASN A 248 -5.03 6.13 -17.46
CA ASN A 248 -5.46 7.42 -16.95
C ASN A 248 -5.12 8.46 -18.02
N ASP A 249 -6.12 9.23 -18.46
CA ASP A 249 -5.95 10.24 -19.51
C ASP A 249 -6.44 11.58 -18.95
N GLN A 250 -6.02 11.89 -17.72
CA GLN A 250 -6.54 13.02 -16.99
C GLN A 250 -6.08 14.35 -17.61
N ARG A 251 -6.93 15.38 -17.50
CA ARG A 251 -6.65 16.71 -18.06
C ARG A 251 -6.73 17.80 -17.00
N LEU A 252 -6.33 17.48 -15.77
CA LEU A 252 -6.37 18.43 -14.66
C LEU A 252 -5.22 19.43 -14.74
N GLY A 253 -4.15 19.12 -15.50
CA GLY A 253 -2.98 19.98 -15.65
C GLY A 253 -2.23 20.15 -14.34
N ASN A 254 -2.16 19.08 -13.53
CA ASN A 254 -1.36 19.05 -12.33
C ASN A 254 0.08 18.69 -12.67
N ASN A 255 1.03 19.28 -11.94
CA ASN A 255 2.44 18.99 -12.08
C ASN A 255 2.79 17.74 -11.29
N TRP A 256 3.88 17.09 -11.67
CA TRP A 256 4.34 15.87 -11.04
C TRP A 256 5.88 15.77 -11.08
N LEU A 257 6.41 14.86 -10.30
CA LEU A 257 7.81 14.46 -10.32
C LEU A 257 7.90 12.94 -10.16
N ARG A 258 8.60 12.26 -11.08
CA ARG A 258 8.88 10.82 -10.96
C ARG A 258 10.34 10.57 -10.64
N LEU A 259 10.58 9.66 -9.71
CA LEU A 259 11.92 9.38 -9.18
C LEU A 259 12.22 7.90 -9.26
N LYS A 260 13.22 7.53 -10.06
CA LYS A 260 13.80 6.19 -10.10
C LYS A 260 15.08 6.18 -9.28
N LEU A 261 15.13 5.36 -8.24
CA LEU A 261 16.31 5.24 -7.39
C LEU A 261 17.17 4.05 -7.80
N LEU A 262 18.50 4.20 -7.69
CA LEU A 262 19.46 3.12 -7.93
C LEU A 262 20.41 3.01 -6.74
N GLY A 263 20.30 1.93 -5.98
CA GLY A 263 21.22 1.60 -4.90
C GLY A 263 22.59 1.18 -5.41
N THR A 264 23.63 1.53 -4.66
CA THR A 264 25.03 1.13 -4.89
C THR A 264 25.62 0.44 -3.67
N SER A 265 25.29 0.95 -2.48
CA SER A 265 25.61 0.34 -1.18
C SER A 265 24.42 -0.46 -0.66
N SER A 266 23.22 0.11 -0.77
CA SER A 266 21.92 -0.53 -0.52
C SER A 266 21.55 -1.52 -1.63
N ASN A 267 20.43 -2.24 -1.48
CA ASN A 267 19.91 -3.12 -2.54
C ASN A 267 19.70 -2.32 -3.84
N ARG A 268 19.92 -2.95 -5.01
CA ARG A 268 20.04 -2.25 -6.29
C ARG A 268 18.79 -1.45 -6.67
N ASP A 269 17.63 -1.96 -6.30
CA ASP A 269 16.33 -1.35 -6.59
C ASP A 269 15.90 -0.34 -5.51
N ALA A 270 16.75 -0.08 -4.51
CA ALA A 270 16.50 0.82 -3.40
C ALA A 270 15.21 0.51 -2.61
N ILE A 271 14.77 -0.76 -2.59
CA ILE A 271 13.57 -1.19 -1.87
C ILE A 271 13.72 -0.83 -0.38
N GLY A 272 12.71 -0.15 0.16
CA GLY A 272 12.68 0.38 1.53
C GLY A 272 13.11 1.85 1.64
N ALA A 273 13.69 2.45 0.59
CA ALA A 273 14.13 3.85 0.64
C ALA A 273 12.95 4.81 0.81
N TRP A 274 13.12 5.81 1.66
CA TRP A 274 12.16 6.90 1.81
C TRP A 274 12.61 8.12 1.01
N ILE A 275 11.65 8.71 0.29
CA ILE A 275 11.81 9.93 -0.48
C ILE A 275 10.96 11.00 0.18
N LYS A 276 11.59 12.10 0.57
CA LYS A 276 10.95 13.30 1.12
C LYS A 276 11.15 14.48 0.18
N VAL A 277 10.06 14.99 -0.38
CA VAL A 277 10.06 16.14 -1.29
C VAL A 277 9.47 17.35 -0.59
N ARG A 278 10.20 18.47 -0.55
CA ARG A 278 9.71 19.74 0.01
C ARG A 278 9.43 20.72 -1.13
N ALA A 279 8.24 21.32 -1.12
CA ALA A 279 7.82 22.31 -2.10
C ALA A 279 6.94 23.38 -1.42
N GLY A 280 7.51 24.54 -1.13
CA GLY A 280 6.89 25.56 -0.30
C GLY A 280 6.60 25.00 1.10
N ASN A 281 5.33 25.11 1.52
CA ASN A 281 4.88 24.59 2.83
C ASN A 281 4.46 23.11 2.77
N HIS A 282 4.63 22.45 1.63
CA HIS A 282 4.25 21.04 1.44
C HIS A 282 5.46 20.14 1.63
N THR A 283 5.22 19.00 2.27
CA THR A 283 6.17 17.90 2.39
C THR A 283 5.48 16.64 1.93
N PHE A 284 6.05 15.96 0.95
CA PHE A 284 5.55 14.68 0.43
C PHE A 284 6.52 13.59 0.80
N SER A 285 6.02 12.51 1.40
CA SER A 285 6.82 11.34 1.75
C SER A 285 6.32 10.12 1.00
N ARG A 286 7.20 9.41 0.31
CA ARG A 286 6.90 8.18 -0.43
C ARG A 286 8.00 7.16 -0.20
N GLN A 287 7.64 5.88 -0.17
CA GLN A 287 8.60 4.79 -0.03
C GLN A 287 8.75 4.05 -1.37
N VAL A 288 9.98 3.66 -1.70
CA VAL A 288 10.23 2.68 -2.76
C VAL A 288 9.85 1.30 -2.22
N MET A 289 8.59 0.92 -2.40
CA MET A 289 8.07 -0.38 -2.02
C MET A 289 7.10 -0.85 -3.10
N PRO A 290 7.45 -1.87 -3.89
CA PRO A 290 6.63 -2.30 -5.01
C PRO A 290 5.59 -3.36 -4.60
N THR A 291 5.78 -4.02 -3.45
CA THR A 291 4.85 -5.00 -2.87
C THR A 291 3.61 -4.28 -2.35
N ARG A 292 2.52 -4.38 -3.11
CA ARG A 292 1.23 -3.73 -2.80
C ARG A 292 0.10 -4.64 -3.28
N SER A 293 -1.09 -4.45 -2.72
CA SER A 293 -2.30 -5.15 -3.16
C SER A 293 -2.22 -6.67 -2.94
N TYR A 294 -3.00 -7.43 -3.69
CA TYR A 294 -3.08 -8.89 -3.61
C TYR A 294 -2.35 -9.54 -4.79
N LEU A 295 -1.36 -10.39 -4.51
CA LEU A 295 -0.57 -11.12 -5.52
C LEU A 295 -0.09 -10.24 -6.69
N SER A 296 0.33 -9.02 -6.39
CA SER A 296 0.66 -7.99 -7.37
C SER A 296 1.89 -7.19 -6.96
N GLN A 297 2.45 -6.46 -7.92
CA GLN A 297 3.58 -5.57 -7.72
C GLN A 297 3.39 -4.33 -8.61
N SER A 298 3.47 -3.14 -8.02
CA SER A 298 3.46 -1.88 -8.77
C SER A 298 4.88 -1.48 -9.18
N GLU A 299 4.98 -0.54 -10.11
CA GLU A 299 6.29 -0.13 -10.61
C GLU A 299 7.21 0.46 -9.51
N LEU A 300 8.52 0.44 -9.77
CA LEU A 300 9.53 0.98 -8.85
C LEU A 300 9.68 2.51 -8.88
N PRO A 301 9.58 3.21 -10.04
CA PRO A 301 9.60 4.66 -10.05
C PRO A 301 8.49 5.23 -9.18
N VAL A 302 8.86 6.17 -8.32
CA VAL A 302 7.91 6.81 -7.39
C VAL A 302 7.38 8.08 -8.02
N THR A 303 6.07 8.16 -8.22
CA THR A 303 5.36 9.37 -8.65
C THR A 303 4.96 10.22 -7.44
N ILE A 304 5.21 11.52 -7.52
CA ILE A 304 4.76 12.52 -6.56
C ILE A 304 3.97 13.57 -7.34
N GLY A 305 2.65 13.61 -7.15
CA GLY A 305 1.84 14.73 -7.58
C GLY A 305 2.21 16.00 -6.83
N LEU A 306 2.20 17.11 -7.53
CA LEU A 306 2.55 18.44 -7.02
C LEU A 306 1.37 19.41 -7.15
N GLY A 307 0.23 18.95 -7.69
CA GLY A 307 -0.93 19.78 -7.95
C GLY A 307 -0.56 20.99 -8.80
N LYS A 308 -0.78 22.20 -8.28
CA LYS A 308 -0.44 23.46 -8.96
C LYS A 308 0.93 24.03 -8.61
N LEU A 309 1.71 23.35 -7.77
CA LEU A 309 3.06 23.81 -7.41
C LEU A 309 3.96 23.76 -8.65
N THR A 310 4.72 24.82 -8.88
CA THR A 310 5.59 24.98 -10.05
C THR A 310 7.07 24.83 -9.70
N LYS A 311 7.38 24.59 -8.43
CA LYS A 311 8.75 24.46 -7.92
C LYS A 311 8.82 23.44 -6.79
N VAL A 312 9.91 22.68 -6.77
CA VAL A 312 10.34 21.84 -5.66
C VAL A 312 11.63 22.43 -5.08
N ASP A 313 11.70 22.56 -3.76
CA ASP A 313 12.84 23.16 -3.06
C ASP A 313 13.94 22.14 -2.78
N SER A 314 13.58 20.90 -2.44
CA SER A 314 14.55 19.82 -2.24
C SER A 314 13.91 18.44 -2.34
N ILE A 315 14.72 17.47 -2.76
CA ILE A 315 14.49 16.03 -2.56
C ILE A 315 15.49 15.56 -1.51
N GLU A 316 15.03 14.79 -0.54
CA GLU A 316 15.85 14.11 0.45
C GLU A 316 15.53 12.62 0.39
N ILE A 317 16.54 11.78 0.20
CA ILE A 317 16.43 10.33 0.17
C ILE A 317 17.09 9.76 1.42
N VAL A 318 16.36 8.93 2.15
CA VAL A 318 16.90 8.09 3.22
C VAL A 318 17.06 6.68 2.65
N TRP A 319 18.30 6.21 2.54
CA TRP A 319 18.62 4.94 1.91
C TRP A 319 18.44 3.76 2.87
N PRO A 320 18.12 2.54 2.37
CA PRO A 320 17.84 1.37 3.21
C PRO A 320 18.98 0.94 4.13
N ARG A 321 20.25 1.14 3.74
CA ARG A 321 21.41 0.86 4.62
C ARG A 321 21.81 2.04 5.51
N GLY A 322 20.95 3.04 5.62
CA GLY A 322 21.23 4.28 6.30
C GLY A 322 21.93 5.31 5.40
N GLY A 323 21.96 6.55 5.88
CA GLY A 323 22.50 7.69 5.15
C GLY A 323 21.43 8.47 4.39
N THR A 324 21.64 9.79 4.35
CA THR A 324 20.71 10.72 3.71
C THR A 324 21.40 11.44 2.56
N GLN A 325 20.72 11.54 1.42
CA GLN A 325 21.21 12.23 0.23
C GLN A 325 20.21 13.29 -0.22
N LYS A 326 20.68 14.51 -0.46
CA LYS A 326 19.85 15.61 -0.96
C LYS A 326 20.11 15.87 -2.44
N HIS A 327 19.05 16.19 -3.16
CA HIS A 327 19.11 16.58 -4.57
C HIS A 327 18.29 17.84 -4.84
N ASN A 328 18.76 18.60 -5.82
CA ASN A 328 17.99 19.68 -6.44
C ASN A 328 17.09 19.12 -7.54
N VAL A 329 15.99 19.81 -7.82
CA VAL A 329 15.07 19.45 -8.90
C VAL A 329 15.27 20.39 -10.08
N PRO A 330 15.85 19.92 -11.20
CA PRO A 330 16.14 20.76 -12.35
C PRO A 330 14.88 21.11 -13.16
N LYS A 331 13.85 20.25 -13.13
CA LYS A 331 12.61 20.42 -13.90
C LYS A 331 11.49 19.57 -13.28
N LEU A 332 10.24 20.05 -13.38
CA LEU A 332 9.03 19.26 -13.08
C LEU A 332 8.53 18.53 -14.33
N ASN A 333 7.55 17.64 -14.15
CA ASN A 333 6.92 16.87 -15.22
C ASN A 333 7.97 16.07 -16.01
N THR A 334 8.82 15.39 -15.25
CA THR A 334 9.93 14.61 -15.76
C THR A 334 10.23 13.46 -14.82
N THR A 335 10.82 12.41 -15.37
CA THR A 335 11.38 11.29 -14.62
C THR A 335 12.86 11.53 -14.41
N MET A 336 13.31 11.48 -13.15
CA MET A 336 14.72 11.59 -12.78
C MET A 336 15.22 10.24 -12.27
N THR A 337 16.45 9.88 -12.65
CA THR A 337 17.17 8.76 -12.04
C THR A 337 18.18 9.28 -11.04
N LEU A 338 18.10 8.82 -9.79
CA LEU A 338 18.98 9.24 -8.69
C LEU A 338 19.75 8.03 -8.17
N VAL A 339 21.09 8.17 -8.09
CA VAL A 339 21.99 7.09 -7.71
C VAL A 339 22.51 7.32 -6.30
N GLU A 340 22.51 6.28 -5.47
CA GLU A 340 23.10 6.30 -4.13
C GLU A 340 24.60 6.61 -4.22
N SER A 341 25.03 7.67 -3.53
CA SER A 341 26.43 8.07 -3.49
C SER A 341 27.24 7.10 -2.66
N SER A 342 28.47 6.84 -3.08
CA SER A 342 29.41 5.94 -2.39
C SER A 342 30.04 6.54 -1.12
N LYS A 343 29.58 7.70 -0.64
CA LYS A 343 30.12 8.37 0.55
C LYS A 343 28.97 8.78 1.47
N PRO A 344 29.08 8.56 2.80
CA PRO A 344 28.17 9.20 3.73
C PRO A 344 28.40 10.71 3.62
N THR A 345 27.36 11.46 3.29
CA THR A 345 27.35 12.90 3.54
C THR A 345 27.36 13.07 5.05
N LEU A 346 28.53 13.38 5.61
CA LEU A 346 28.74 13.75 7.02
C LEU A 346 27.96 15.02 7.37
#